data_AF-A0A4Y2ICG2-F1
#
_entry.id   AF-A0A4Y2ICG2-F1
#
_cell.length_a   1.000
_cell.length_b   1.000
_cell.length_c   1.000
_cell.angle_alpha   90.00
_cell.angle_beta   90.00
_cell.angle_gamma   90.00
#
_symmetry.space_group_name_H-M   'P 1'
#
loop_
_entity.id
_entity.type
_entity.pdbx_description
1 polymer ?
#
loop_
_entity_poly.entity_id
_entity_poly.type
_entity_poly.pdbx_seq_one_letter_code
_entity_poly.pdbx_strand_id
1 'polypeptide(L)'
;MIIGFRAKGGSISETANFVNCSRAAVVKVYRAWQYDTIQNQRRGTCGAPRAIDGRGERRLRRCVRANRRATVEQLTAQMNQGATKSVSSTTVQRTLLRMGLRSRRLVNAPMLTAVHRQDNARCHAARIVCAWFEEHQDEFTVLPWPANSPDLNPIENLWDHLDRVVRAMDPQPRNLAQLATALESAWLNIPVNTFRNLIDSLPARLAAVRSAKGGYSGF
;
A
#
# COMPACT_ATOMS: atom_id res chain seq x y z
N MET A 1 -44.17 24.79 3.06
CA MET A 1 -44.77 26.14 3.24
C MET A 1 -45.73 26.49 2.11
N ILE A 2 -45.29 26.59 0.84
CA ILE A 2 -46.16 26.87 -0.33
C ILE A 2 -47.30 25.85 -0.49
N ILE A 3 -46.98 24.54 -0.50
CA ILE A 3 -47.97 23.46 -0.69
C ILE A 3 -49.04 23.48 0.41
N GLY A 4 -48.61 23.60 1.67
CA GLY A 4 -49.53 23.59 2.82
C GLY A 4 -50.49 24.79 2.87
N PHE A 5 -50.06 25.98 2.42
CA PHE A 5 -50.94 27.17 2.37
C PHE A 5 -51.96 27.05 1.23
N ARG A 6 -51.54 26.53 0.06
CA ARG A 6 -52.42 26.30 -1.09
C ARG A 6 -53.44 25.20 -0.86
N ALA A 7 -53.06 24.13 -0.15
CA ALA A 7 -53.98 23.03 0.21
C ALA A 7 -55.08 23.46 1.20
N LYS A 8 -54.85 24.54 1.96
CA LYS A 8 -55.84 25.16 2.87
C LYS A 8 -56.76 26.18 2.18
N GLY A 9 -56.70 26.29 0.85
CA GLY A 9 -57.58 27.17 0.07
C GLY A 9 -57.06 28.59 -0.16
N GLY A 10 -55.87 28.95 0.33
CA GLY A 10 -55.30 30.28 0.12
C GLY A 10 -55.00 30.58 -1.36
N SER A 11 -55.26 31.80 -1.82
CA SER A 11 -55.02 32.21 -3.21
C SER A 11 -53.52 32.21 -3.56
N ILE A 12 -53.20 32.23 -4.85
CA ILE A 12 -51.81 32.27 -5.34
C ILE A 12 -51.10 33.53 -4.84
N SER A 13 -51.81 34.67 -4.81
CA SER A 13 -51.26 35.96 -4.38
C SER A 13 -50.99 35.99 -2.87
N GLU A 14 -51.92 35.49 -2.06
CA GLU A 14 -51.72 35.40 -0.60
C GLU A 14 -50.57 34.47 -0.25
N THR A 15 -50.48 33.32 -0.94
CA THR A 15 -49.37 32.38 -0.74
C THR A 15 -48.03 33.05 -1.07
N ALA A 16 -47.95 33.76 -2.21
CA ALA A 16 -46.75 34.45 -2.66
C ALA A 16 -46.27 35.51 -1.66
N ASN A 17 -47.21 36.29 -1.11
CA ASN A 17 -46.92 37.29 -0.08
C ASN A 17 -46.49 36.63 1.23
N PHE A 18 -47.16 35.56 1.66
CA PHE A 18 -46.85 34.84 2.89
C PHE A 18 -45.45 34.20 2.86
N VAL A 19 -45.05 33.61 1.73
CA VAL A 19 -43.73 32.97 1.58
C VAL A 19 -42.65 33.91 1.01
N ASN A 20 -42.99 35.18 0.81
CA ASN A 20 -42.15 36.21 0.20
C ASN A 20 -41.44 35.75 -1.09
N CYS A 21 -42.20 35.20 -2.04
CA CYS A 21 -41.67 34.77 -3.32
C CYS A 21 -42.63 35.10 -4.47
N SER A 22 -42.18 34.97 -5.72
CA SER A 22 -43.02 35.35 -6.86
C SER A 22 -44.23 34.42 -7.02
N ARG A 23 -45.37 34.97 -7.50
CA ARG A 23 -46.57 34.19 -7.86
C ARG A 23 -46.24 33.05 -8.84
N ALA A 24 -45.28 33.27 -9.75
CA ALA A 24 -44.81 32.27 -10.68
C ALA A 24 -44.09 31.10 -9.98
N ALA A 25 -43.28 31.38 -8.95
CA ALA A 25 -42.64 30.34 -8.14
C ALA A 25 -43.68 29.51 -7.37
N VAL A 26 -44.70 30.15 -6.80
CA VAL A 26 -45.84 29.47 -6.15
C VAL A 26 -46.55 28.53 -7.12
N VAL A 27 -46.91 28.99 -8.32
CA VAL A 27 -47.58 28.17 -9.34
C VAL A 27 -46.69 27.00 -9.78
N LYS A 28 -45.40 27.25 -10.01
CA LYS A 28 -44.43 26.24 -10.45
C LYS A 28 -44.27 25.12 -9.41
N VAL A 29 -44.11 25.48 -8.14
CA VAL A 29 -43.96 24.51 -7.05
C VAL A 29 -45.27 23.76 -6.81
N TYR A 30 -46.41 24.45 -6.79
CA TYR A 30 -47.71 23.82 -6.54
C TYR A 30 -48.13 22.86 -7.66
N ARG A 31 -47.95 23.24 -8.94
CA ARG A 31 -48.21 22.34 -10.07
C ARG A 31 -47.31 21.11 -10.05
N ALA A 32 -46.02 21.29 -9.80
CA ALA A 32 -45.11 20.15 -9.77
C ALA A 32 -45.31 19.26 -8.53
N TRP A 33 -45.93 19.75 -7.45
CA TRP A 33 -46.47 18.90 -6.38
C TRP A 33 -47.75 18.16 -6.79
N GLN A 34 -48.70 18.85 -7.44
CA GLN A 34 -49.97 18.26 -7.88
C GLN A 34 -49.79 17.13 -8.90
N TYR A 35 -48.74 17.20 -9.73
CA TYR A 35 -48.39 16.17 -10.71
C TYR A 35 -47.18 15.31 -10.28
N ASP A 36 -46.89 15.25 -8.97
CA ASP A 36 -45.83 14.43 -8.35
C ASP A 36 -44.45 14.46 -9.06
N THR A 37 -44.09 15.63 -9.60
CA THR A 37 -42.90 15.84 -10.43
C THR A 37 -41.72 16.39 -9.63
N ILE A 38 -41.86 16.58 -8.32
CA ILE A 38 -40.80 17.08 -7.43
C ILE A 38 -40.31 15.95 -6.50
N GLN A 39 -39.10 15.48 -6.75
CA GLN A 39 -38.25 14.93 -5.70
C GLN A 39 -37.53 16.11 -5.02
N ASN A 40 -37.51 16.17 -3.68
CA ASN A 40 -36.82 17.20 -2.88
C ASN A 40 -35.29 17.02 -2.91
N GLN A 41 -34.73 16.75 -4.09
CA GLN A 41 -33.31 16.59 -4.31
C GLN A 41 -32.74 17.90 -4.79
N ARG A 42 -31.63 18.33 -4.18
CA ARG A 42 -30.82 19.41 -4.75
C ARG A 42 -30.49 19.01 -6.18
N ARG A 43 -30.89 19.83 -7.16
CA ARG A 43 -30.47 19.61 -8.57
C ARG A 43 -28.96 19.44 -8.57
N GLY A 44 -28.47 18.40 -9.27
CA GLY A 44 -27.04 18.19 -9.44
C GLY A 44 -26.38 19.49 -9.85
N THR A 45 -25.36 19.90 -9.11
CA THR A 45 -24.65 21.17 -9.32
C THR A 45 -24.14 21.24 -10.76
N CYS A 46 -24.61 22.21 -11.53
CA CYS A 46 -24.02 22.60 -12.80
C CYS A 46 -22.72 23.37 -12.53
N GLY A 47 -21.67 22.63 -12.17
CA GLY A 47 -20.33 23.16 -11.95
C GLY A 47 -19.55 23.29 -13.26
N ALA A 48 -18.45 24.04 -13.22
CA ALA A 48 -17.50 24.09 -14.32
C ALA A 48 -17.00 22.67 -14.67
N PRO A 49 -16.87 22.33 -15.97
CA PRO A 49 -16.33 21.05 -16.38
C PRO A 49 -14.96 20.79 -15.76
N ARG A 50 -14.69 19.53 -15.43
CA ARG A 50 -13.41 19.13 -14.82
C ARG A 50 -12.28 19.34 -15.83
N ALA A 51 -11.14 19.85 -15.35
CA ALA A 51 -9.93 19.98 -16.14
C ALA A 51 -9.39 18.63 -16.66
N ILE A 52 -9.55 17.55 -15.89
CA ILE A 52 -9.29 16.17 -16.34
C ILE A 52 -10.64 15.45 -16.46
N ASP A 53 -11.01 15.14 -17.70
CA ASP A 53 -12.21 14.41 -18.09
C ASP A 53 -12.01 12.88 -18.01
N GLY A 54 -13.03 12.11 -18.39
CA GLY A 54 -12.95 10.63 -18.36
C GLY A 54 -11.91 10.03 -19.32
N ARG A 55 -11.53 10.75 -20.39
CA ARG A 55 -10.43 10.33 -21.28
C ARG A 55 -9.08 10.55 -20.59
N GLY A 56 -8.90 11.71 -19.95
CA GLY A 56 -7.73 12.06 -19.17
C GLY A 56 -7.52 11.13 -17.97
N GLU A 57 -8.59 10.74 -17.27
CA GLU A 57 -8.50 9.74 -16.19
C GLU A 57 -8.01 8.37 -16.71
N ARG A 58 -8.51 7.91 -17.85
CA ARG A 58 -8.06 6.64 -18.47
C ARG A 58 -6.59 6.70 -18.89
N ARG A 59 -6.15 7.83 -19.47
CA ARG A 59 -4.73 8.08 -19.77
C ARG A 59 -3.89 8.04 -18.50
N LEU A 60 -4.31 8.74 -17.45
CA LEU A 60 -3.63 8.78 -16.16
C LEU A 60 -3.53 7.38 -15.51
N ARG A 61 -4.59 6.55 -15.59
CA ARG A 61 -4.51 5.13 -15.14
C ARG A 61 -3.43 4.35 -15.89
N ARG A 62 -3.30 4.58 -17.20
CA ARG A 62 -2.29 3.90 -18.03
C ARG A 62 -0.88 4.34 -17.64
N CYS A 63 -0.65 5.64 -17.45
CA CYS A 63 0.63 6.19 -16.98
C CYS A 63 1.05 5.59 -15.63
N VAL A 64 0.14 5.55 -14.66
CA VAL A 64 0.39 4.95 -13.34
C VAL A 64 0.65 3.44 -13.43
N ARG A 65 -0.06 2.72 -14.32
CA ARG A 65 0.17 1.28 -14.51
C ARG A 65 1.53 0.98 -15.17
N ALA A 66 1.97 1.83 -16.09
CA ALA A 66 3.26 1.71 -16.76
C ALA A 66 4.43 2.00 -15.80
N ASN A 67 4.27 2.98 -14.89
CA ASN A 67 5.25 3.26 -13.85
C ASN A 67 4.56 3.55 -12.51
N ARG A 68 4.45 2.51 -11.67
CA ARG A 68 3.84 2.62 -10.33
C ARG A 68 4.64 3.47 -9.35
N ARG A 69 5.90 3.80 -9.66
CA ARG A 69 6.81 4.61 -8.84
C ARG A 69 6.90 6.07 -9.31
N ALA A 70 6.18 6.45 -10.37
CA ALA A 70 6.22 7.81 -10.91
C ALA A 70 5.70 8.83 -9.89
N THR A 71 6.41 9.96 -9.75
CA THR A 71 5.96 11.06 -8.89
C THR A 71 4.80 11.83 -9.54
N VAL A 72 4.10 12.66 -8.75
CA VAL A 72 3.01 13.49 -9.27
C VAL A 72 3.53 14.45 -10.35
N GLU A 73 4.74 14.97 -10.20
CA GLU A 73 5.41 15.88 -11.14
C GLU A 73 5.69 15.17 -12.46
N GLN A 74 6.23 13.95 -12.41
CA GLN A 74 6.49 13.14 -13.60
C GLN A 74 5.19 12.79 -14.33
N LEU A 75 4.15 12.38 -13.60
CA LEU A 75 2.82 12.13 -14.16
C LEU A 75 2.20 13.40 -14.76
N THR A 76 2.44 14.56 -14.16
CA THR A 76 1.96 15.85 -14.65
C THR A 76 2.65 16.23 -15.95
N ALA A 77 3.97 16.11 -16.00
CA ALA A 77 4.73 16.32 -17.23
C ALA A 77 4.22 15.39 -18.35
N GLN A 78 4.01 14.10 -18.04
CA GLN A 78 3.51 13.12 -19.00
C GLN A 78 2.07 13.39 -19.46
N MET A 79 1.22 13.93 -18.58
CA MET A 79 -0.14 14.34 -18.94
C MET A 79 -0.16 15.59 -19.82
N ASN A 80 0.77 16.52 -19.57
CA ASN A 80 0.89 17.78 -20.31
C ASN A 80 1.62 17.62 -21.65
N GLN A 81 2.35 16.52 -21.87
CA GLN A 81 2.92 16.19 -23.18
C GLN A 81 1.83 16.15 -24.26
N GLY A 82 1.96 17.05 -25.24
CA GLY A 82 1.03 17.20 -26.36
C GLY A 82 -0.35 17.74 -25.99
N ALA A 83 -0.52 18.29 -24.78
CA ALA A 83 -1.79 18.87 -24.35
C ALA A 83 -1.92 20.34 -24.77
N THR A 84 -3.10 20.73 -25.26
CA THR A 84 -3.40 22.14 -25.61
C THR A 84 -3.65 23.02 -24.38
N LYS A 85 -4.03 22.42 -23.25
CA LYS A 85 -4.16 23.06 -21.94
C LYS A 85 -3.41 22.24 -20.92
N SER A 86 -2.49 22.87 -20.21
CA SER A 86 -1.74 22.21 -19.14
C SER A 86 -2.60 22.03 -17.90
N VAL A 87 -2.39 20.92 -17.19
CA VAL A 87 -2.95 20.65 -15.88
C VAL A 87 -1.85 20.81 -14.82
N SER A 88 -2.24 21.30 -13.65
CA SER A 88 -1.33 21.42 -12.50
C SER A 88 -1.10 20.08 -11.80
N SER A 89 0.01 19.96 -11.08
CA SER A 89 0.32 18.79 -10.24
C SER A 89 -0.77 18.51 -9.21
N THR A 90 -1.32 19.55 -8.58
CA THR A 90 -2.44 19.45 -7.65
C THR A 90 -3.70 18.87 -8.31
N THR A 91 -3.95 19.21 -9.58
CA THR A 91 -5.10 18.67 -10.34
C THR A 91 -4.93 17.18 -10.61
N VAL A 92 -3.71 16.77 -10.98
CA VAL A 92 -3.34 15.36 -11.15
C VAL A 92 -3.48 14.61 -9.82
N GLN A 93 -2.93 15.14 -8.73
CA GLN A 93 -3.01 14.55 -7.39
C GLN A 93 -4.45 14.34 -6.92
N ARG A 94 -5.31 15.37 -6.99
CA ARG A 94 -6.73 15.27 -6.62
C ARG A 94 -7.47 14.23 -7.46
N THR A 95 -7.09 14.10 -8.73
CA THR A 95 -7.67 13.11 -9.64
C THR A 95 -7.24 11.69 -9.28
N LEU A 96 -5.96 11.47 -8.96
CA LEU A 96 -5.45 10.19 -8.46
C LEU A 96 -6.18 9.75 -7.19
N LEU A 97 -6.31 10.64 -6.19
CA LEU A 97 -6.98 10.34 -4.92
C LEU A 97 -8.44 9.94 -5.12
N ARG A 98 -9.16 10.66 -5.98
CA ARG A 98 -10.55 10.36 -6.35
C ARG A 98 -10.70 9.01 -7.05
N MET A 99 -9.70 8.62 -7.83
CA MET A 99 -9.65 7.33 -8.50
C MET A 99 -9.25 6.17 -7.56
N GLY A 100 -9.01 6.45 -6.27
CA GLY A 100 -8.56 5.50 -5.26
C GLY A 100 -7.06 5.23 -5.25
N LEU A 101 -6.27 5.97 -6.03
CA LEU A 101 -4.82 5.79 -6.13
C LEU A 101 -4.14 6.69 -5.11
N ARG A 102 -3.48 6.07 -4.13
CA ARG A 102 -2.73 6.76 -3.07
C ARG A 102 -1.26 6.40 -3.17
N SER A 103 -0.41 7.38 -2.86
CA SER A 103 1.01 7.09 -2.64
C SER A 103 1.14 6.13 -1.46
N ARG A 104 1.90 5.06 -1.64
CA ARG A 104 2.30 4.15 -0.57
C ARG A 104 3.81 4.07 -0.58
N ARG A 105 4.41 4.19 0.61
CA ARG A 105 5.81 3.85 0.81
C ARG A 105 5.92 2.33 0.71
N LEU A 106 6.74 1.83 -0.22
CA LEU A 106 7.14 0.43 -0.17
C LEU A 106 7.89 0.23 1.16
N VAL A 107 7.44 -0.73 1.95
CA VAL A 107 8.19 -1.14 3.13
C VAL A 107 9.46 -1.81 2.61
N ASN A 108 10.59 -1.11 2.70
CA ASN A 108 11.91 -1.62 2.27
C ASN A 108 12.55 -2.55 3.31
N ALA A 109 11.83 -2.87 4.39
CA ALA A 109 12.26 -3.83 5.40
C ALA A 109 11.42 -5.10 5.24
N PRO A 110 11.99 -6.31 5.43
CA PRO A 110 11.16 -7.49 5.66
C PRO A 110 10.24 -7.17 6.83
N MET A 111 8.96 -7.59 6.76
CA MET A 111 8.12 -7.56 7.94
C MET A 111 8.78 -8.52 8.94
N LEU A 112 9.56 -7.96 9.86
CA LEU A 112 10.02 -8.68 11.04
C LEU A 112 8.74 -9.22 11.69
N THR A 113 8.62 -10.53 11.75
CA THR A 113 7.53 -11.16 12.48
C THR A 113 7.66 -10.77 13.95
N ALA A 114 6.54 -10.76 14.69
CA ALA A 114 6.55 -10.46 16.12
C ALA A 114 7.53 -11.34 16.91
N VAL A 115 7.96 -12.48 16.35
CA VAL A 115 9.03 -13.32 16.89
C VAL A 115 10.28 -13.15 16.02
N HIS A 116 11.36 -12.65 16.62
CA HIS A 116 12.66 -12.44 15.99
C HIS A 116 13.68 -13.48 16.46
N ARG A 117 14.53 -13.94 15.55
CA ARG A 117 15.61 -14.89 15.83
C ARG A 117 16.94 -14.33 15.35
N GLN A 118 17.89 -14.24 16.27
CA GLN A 118 19.27 -13.85 16.00
C GLN A 118 20.20 -14.61 16.95
N ASP A 119 21.45 -14.77 16.56
CA ASP A 119 22.48 -15.31 17.43
C ASP A 119 22.96 -14.28 18.46
N ASN A 120 23.79 -14.72 19.40
CA ASN A 120 24.36 -13.87 20.45
C ASN A 120 25.69 -13.23 20.02
N ALA A 121 25.86 -12.90 18.73
CA ALA A 121 27.04 -12.16 18.28
C ALA A 121 27.17 -10.84 19.06
N ARG A 122 28.40 -10.38 19.31
CA ARG A 122 28.65 -9.19 20.16
C ARG A 122 27.91 -7.93 19.69
N CYS A 123 27.73 -7.77 18.38
CA CYS A 123 26.95 -6.67 17.82
C CYS A 123 25.44 -6.80 18.12
N HIS A 124 24.89 -8.01 18.12
CA HIS A 124 23.49 -8.29 18.44
C HIS A 124 23.18 -8.17 19.93
N ALA A 125 24.16 -8.49 20.79
CA ALA A 125 24.07 -8.34 22.26
C ALA A 125 24.57 -6.98 22.77
N ALA A 126 24.89 -6.03 21.87
CA ALA A 126 25.35 -4.72 22.26
C ALA A 126 24.23 -3.94 22.98
N ARG A 127 24.60 -3.15 23.99
CA ARG A 127 23.63 -2.37 24.81
C ARG A 127 22.66 -1.54 23.97
N ILE A 128 23.14 -0.93 22.89
CA ILE A 128 22.30 -0.13 21.98
C ILE A 128 21.25 -0.98 21.26
N VAL A 129 21.58 -2.21 20.90
CA VAL A 129 20.66 -3.14 20.23
C VAL A 129 19.65 -3.70 21.23
N CYS A 130 20.09 -4.09 22.43
CA CYS A 130 19.20 -4.55 23.49
C CYS A 130 18.19 -3.45 23.89
N ALA A 131 18.66 -2.22 24.11
CA ALA A 131 17.80 -1.08 24.44
C ALA A 131 16.74 -0.82 23.35
N TRP A 132 17.13 -0.95 22.07
CA TRP A 132 16.17 -0.81 20.97
C TRP A 132 15.08 -1.88 21.01
N PHE A 133 15.43 -3.15 21.29
CA PHE A 133 14.43 -4.21 21.44
C PHE A 133 13.55 -4.04 22.68
N GLU A 134 14.09 -3.51 23.77
CA GLU A 134 13.31 -3.18 24.99
C GLU A 134 12.29 -2.06 24.71
N GLU A 135 12.66 -1.04 23.94
CA GLU A 135 11.76 0.03 23.50
C GLU A 135 10.63 -0.50 22.59
N HIS A 136 10.87 -1.59 21.86
CA HIS A 136 9.92 -2.18 20.91
C HIS A 136 9.40 -3.56 21.37
N GLN A 137 9.37 -3.81 22.68
CA GLN A 137 8.95 -5.11 23.25
C GLN A 137 7.49 -5.48 22.93
N ASP A 138 6.63 -4.48 22.71
CA ASP A 138 5.23 -4.67 22.29
C ASP A 138 5.11 -5.11 20.82
N GLU A 139 6.16 -4.92 20.03
CA GLU A 139 6.22 -5.25 18.60
C GLU A 139 7.06 -6.50 18.33
N PHE A 140 8.12 -6.74 19.11
CA PHE A 140 9.08 -7.81 18.89
C PHE A 140 9.40 -8.59 20.16
N THR A 141 9.48 -9.92 20.00
CA THR A 141 10.01 -10.86 20.98
C THR A 141 11.24 -11.52 20.40
N VAL A 142 12.42 -11.23 20.97
CA VAL A 142 13.67 -11.91 20.61
C VAL A 142 13.71 -13.25 21.32
N LEU A 143 13.83 -14.35 20.57
CA LEU A 143 13.96 -15.67 21.17
C LEU A 143 15.37 -15.88 21.76
N PRO A 144 15.49 -16.55 22.92
CA PRO A 144 16.79 -16.94 23.44
C PRO A 144 17.48 -17.89 22.47
N TRP A 145 18.75 -17.62 22.17
CA TRP A 145 19.57 -18.46 21.29
C TRP A 145 20.67 -19.17 22.07
N PRO A 146 20.84 -20.49 21.93
CA PRO A 146 21.96 -21.20 22.54
C PRO A 146 23.28 -20.85 21.85
N ALA A 147 24.37 -20.75 22.64
CA ALA A 147 25.69 -20.48 22.10
C ALA A 147 26.16 -21.62 21.17
N ASN A 148 26.98 -21.29 20.17
CA ASN A 148 27.59 -22.25 19.23
C ASN A 148 26.59 -23.23 18.58
N SER A 149 25.39 -22.76 18.24
CA SER A 149 24.34 -23.58 17.64
C SER A 149 23.99 -23.12 16.21
N PRO A 150 24.93 -23.23 15.24
CA PRO A 150 24.67 -22.88 13.85
C PRO A 150 23.68 -23.86 13.19
N ASP A 151 23.64 -25.11 13.66
CA ASP A 151 22.74 -26.17 13.23
C ASP A 151 21.26 -25.82 13.42
N LEU A 152 20.96 -24.98 14.41
CA LEU A 152 19.61 -24.45 14.64
C LEU A 152 19.27 -23.26 13.74
N ASN A 153 20.24 -22.60 13.11
CA ASN A 153 20.05 -21.37 12.34
C ASN A 153 19.84 -21.67 10.84
N PRO A 154 18.60 -21.57 10.30
CA PRO A 154 18.35 -21.95 8.92
C PRO A 154 19.02 -21.04 7.89
N ILE A 155 19.47 -19.83 8.29
CA ILE A 155 20.18 -18.93 7.38
C ILE A 155 21.55 -19.49 6.97
N GLU A 156 22.19 -20.32 7.81
CA GLU A 156 23.47 -20.94 7.49
C GLU A 156 23.34 -21.86 6.27
N ASN A 157 22.23 -22.59 6.17
CA ASN A 157 21.95 -23.42 5.00
C ASN A 157 21.71 -22.58 3.73
N LEU A 158 21.16 -21.38 3.88
CA LEU A 158 21.00 -20.45 2.75
C LEU A 158 22.34 -19.85 2.33
N TRP A 159 23.21 -19.49 3.28
CA TRP A 159 24.57 -19.02 2.98
C TRP A 159 25.39 -20.06 2.24
N ASP A 160 25.37 -21.30 2.71
CA ASP A 160 26.03 -22.43 2.05
C ASP A 160 25.44 -22.67 0.64
N HIS A 161 24.12 -22.58 0.47
CA HIS A 161 23.51 -22.65 -0.86
C HIS A 161 24.04 -21.56 -1.81
N LEU A 162 24.10 -20.30 -1.34
CA LEU A 162 24.63 -19.18 -2.13
C LEU A 162 26.11 -19.38 -2.47
N ASP A 163 26.93 -19.79 -1.50
CA ASP A 163 28.36 -20.03 -1.69
C ASP A 163 28.60 -21.12 -2.75
N ARG A 164 27.86 -22.25 -2.67
CA ARG A 164 27.93 -23.32 -3.68
C ARG A 164 27.54 -22.82 -5.07
N VAL A 165 26.46 -22.04 -5.18
CA VAL A 165 25.99 -21.49 -6.46
C VAL A 165 27.06 -20.57 -7.05
N VAL A 166 27.62 -19.65 -6.27
CA VAL A 166 28.66 -18.72 -6.73
C VAL A 166 29.94 -19.47 -7.13
N ARG A 167 30.35 -20.49 -6.37
CA ARG A 167 31.53 -21.31 -6.69
C ARG A 167 31.36 -22.11 -7.97
N ALA A 168 30.14 -22.52 -8.30
CA ALA A 168 29.83 -23.26 -9.51
C ALA A 168 29.70 -22.39 -10.77
N MET A 169 29.71 -21.05 -10.64
CA MET A 169 29.62 -20.15 -11.80
C MET A 169 30.88 -20.22 -12.68
N ASP A 170 30.66 -20.16 -14.00
CA ASP A 170 31.73 -20.01 -14.98
C ASP A 170 31.41 -18.87 -15.98
N PRO A 171 32.21 -17.79 -16.02
CA PRO A 171 33.35 -17.51 -15.14
C PRO A 171 32.91 -17.11 -13.73
N GLN A 172 33.72 -17.46 -12.72
CA GLN A 172 33.53 -16.96 -11.36
C GLN A 172 33.67 -15.43 -11.27
N PRO A 173 32.94 -14.76 -10.35
CA PRO A 173 33.04 -13.32 -10.16
C PRO A 173 34.45 -12.91 -9.70
N ARG A 174 35.05 -11.91 -10.36
CA ARG A 174 36.43 -11.48 -10.12
C ARG A 174 36.55 -10.15 -9.38
N ASN A 175 35.42 -9.50 -9.09
CA ASN A 175 35.37 -8.25 -8.35
C ASN A 175 34.08 -8.14 -7.52
N LEU A 176 34.04 -7.15 -6.63
CA LEU A 176 32.93 -6.95 -5.70
C LEU A 176 31.58 -6.74 -6.42
N ALA A 177 31.57 -5.99 -7.54
CA ALA A 177 30.33 -5.71 -8.28
C ALA A 177 29.77 -6.98 -8.94
N GLN A 178 30.65 -7.79 -9.53
CA GLN A 178 30.28 -9.09 -10.09
C GLN A 178 29.81 -10.05 -9.00
N LEU A 179 30.48 -10.09 -7.85
CA LEU A 179 30.07 -10.94 -6.72
C LEU A 179 28.71 -10.53 -6.16
N ALA A 180 28.47 -9.23 -5.97
CA ALA A 180 27.18 -8.72 -5.51
C ALA A 180 26.05 -9.10 -6.48
N THR A 181 26.29 -8.95 -7.79
CA THR A 181 25.32 -9.31 -8.84
C THR A 181 25.05 -10.81 -8.87
N ALA A 182 26.10 -11.62 -8.72
CA ALA A 182 26.02 -13.08 -8.66
C ALA A 182 25.20 -13.55 -7.45
N LEU A 183 25.46 -12.99 -6.26
CA LEU A 183 24.73 -13.29 -5.04
C LEU A 183 23.27 -12.85 -5.11
N GLU A 184 22.98 -11.66 -5.66
CA GLU A 184 21.61 -11.17 -5.84
C GLU A 184 20.83 -12.08 -6.80
N SER A 185 21.44 -12.44 -7.94
CA SER A 185 20.84 -13.38 -8.88
C SER A 185 20.61 -14.75 -8.25
N ALA A 186 21.59 -15.30 -7.53
CA ALA A 186 21.46 -16.57 -6.84
C ALA A 186 20.32 -16.54 -5.81
N TRP A 187 20.25 -15.47 -5.00
CA TRP A 187 19.21 -15.26 -3.99
C TRP A 187 17.81 -15.20 -4.61
N LEU A 188 17.64 -14.43 -5.68
CA LEU A 188 16.35 -14.28 -6.36
C LEU A 188 15.87 -15.58 -7.02
N ASN A 189 16.79 -16.49 -7.33
CA ASN A 189 16.49 -17.79 -7.92
C ASN A 189 16.20 -18.89 -6.87
N ILE A 190 16.38 -18.62 -5.57
CA ILE A 190 16.05 -19.60 -4.53
C ILE A 190 14.53 -19.81 -4.51
N PRO A 191 14.03 -21.05 -4.73
CA PRO A 191 12.60 -21.33 -4.68
C PRO A 191 12.03 -21.02 -3.29
N VAL A 192 10.82 -20.46 -3.23
CA VAL A 192 10.13 -20.17 -1.95
C VAL A 192 9.99 -21.43 -1.09
N ASN A 193 9.83 -22.61 -1.71
CA ASN A 193 9.78 -23.89 -1.02
C ASN A 193 11.05 -24.20 -0.22
N THR A 194 12.23 -23.74 -0.66
CA THR A 194 13.48 -23.92 0.10
C THR A 194 13.38 -23.24 1.46
N PHE A 195 12.87 -22.01 1.50
CA PHE A 195 12.67 -21.27 2.76
C PHE A 195 11.64 -21.98 3.66
N ARG A 196 10.52 -22.46 3.09
CA ARG A 196 9.50 -23.18 3.85
C ARG A 196 10.07 -24.47 4.46
N ASN A 197 10.72 -25.30 3.64
CA ASN A 197 11.32 -26.55 4.11
C ASN A 197 12.35 -26.33 5.22
N LEU A 198 13.16 -25.26 5.13
CA LEU A 198 14.11 -24.90 6.17
C LEU A 198 13.41 -24.53 7.49
N ILE A 199 12.34 -23.73 7.43
CA ILE A 199 11.54 -23.38 8.61
C ILE A 199 10.84 -24.62 9.17
N ASP A 200 10.23 -25.45 8.31
CA ASP A 200 9.52 -26.66 8.68
C ASP A 200 10.45 -27.73 9.26
N SER A 201 11.75 -27.66 8.99
CA SER A 201 12.76 -28.55 9.58
C SER A 201 13.11 -28.23 11.04
N LEU A 202 12.79 -27.03 11.54
CA LEU A 202 13.18 -26.57 12.88
C LEU A 202 12.75 -27.52 14.02
N PRO A 203 11.52 -28.06 14.05
CA PRO A 203 11.13 -29.03 15.09
C PRO A 203 12.00 -30.29 15.07
N ALA A 204 12.39 -30.78 13.89
CA ALA A 204 13.27 -31.94 13.76
C ALA A 204 14.70 -31.63 14.25
N ARG A 205 15.23 -30.44 13.93
CA ARG A 205 16.54 -29.98 14.43
C ARG A 205 16.57 -29.91 15.96
N LEU A 206 15.54 -29.30 16.56
CA LEU A 206 15.39 -29.23 18.01
C LEU A 206 15.28 -30.62 18.65
N ALA A 207 14.53 -31.54 18.02
CA ALA A 207 14.46 -32.92 18.48
C ALA A 207 15.82 -33.63 18.42
N ALA A 208 16.60 -33.39 17.36
CA ALA A 208 17.94 -33.95 17.21
C ALA A 208 18.92 -33.39 18.26
N VAL A 209 18.93 -32.07 18.50
CA VAL A 209 19.72 -31.46 19.59
C VAL A 209 19.33 -32.04 20.94
N ARG A 210 18.03 -32.22 21.20
CA ARG A 210 17.54 -32.85 22.44
C ARG A 210 18.02 -34.30 22.58
N SER A 211 17.94 -35.09 21.52
CA SER A 211 18.46 -36.46 21.49
C SER A 211 19.97 -36.52 21.69
N ALA A 212 20.70 -35.55 21.14
CA ALA A 212 22.13 -35.37 21.33
C ALA A 212 22.50 -34.74 22.70
N LYS A 213 21.53 -34.48 23.57
CA LYS A 213 21.71 -33.84 24.89
C LYS A 213 22.47 -32.50 24.81
N GLY A 214 22.17 -31.70 23.78
CA GLY A 214 22.85 -30.43 23.50
C GLY A 214 24.12 -30.56 22.66
N GLY A 215 24.48 -31.76 22.22
CA GLY A 215 25.54 -31.98 21.23
C GLY A 215 25.11 -31.64 19.80
N TYR A 216 26.07 -31.73 18.87
CA TYR A 216 25.87 -31.45 17.45
C TYR A 216 24.77 -32.33 16.83
N SER A 217 23.83 -31.71 16.13
CA SER A 217 22.64 -32.40 15.60
C SER A 217 22.77 -32.95 14.17
N GLY A 218 23.86 -32.64 13.44
CA GLY A 218 24.08 -33.10 12.07
C GLY A 218 23.35 -32.31 10.98
N PHE A 219 22.67 -31.23 11.36
CA PHE A 219 22.01 -30.28 10.44
C PHE A 219 22.93 -29.14 9.99
#